data_AF-A0AA41WF05-F1
#
_entry.id   AF-A0AA41WF05-F1
#
_cell.length_a   1.000
_cell.length_b   1.000
_cell.length_c   1.000
_cell.angle_alpha   90.00
_cell.angle_beta   90.00
_cell.angle_gamma   90.00
#
_symmetry.space_group_name_H-M   'P 1'
#
loop_
_entity.id
_entity.type
_entity.pdbx_description
1 polymer ?
#
loop_
_entity_poly.entity_id
_entity_poly.type
_entity_poly.pdbx_seq_one_letter_code
_entity_poly.pdbx_strand_id
1 'polypeptide(L)'
;MKTKILVVGGLVMAVVVSFWVYGNSLVAVGERESRWIVQDMWGSSFFGSRAEKLEEHERMNLISLREGSSENQELINYVLKNKCADYSVKCYLVMTAASNILIDAGEYDSGLRGMVEAINRVNAGDLCPIAHESAILRYKLKIASTKNVRSAQRLSVNVLERIKLNGGFIKNLKTGSCTSLAKEKPEFFYEYTMLIARIMELAGGDFVKAGAYISTLANDQG
;
A
#
# COMPACT_ATOMS: atom_id res chain seq x y z
N MET A 1 -18.35 3.80 -51.89
CA MET A 1 -17.78 4.69 -50.83
C MET A 1 -18.68 4.79 -49.59
N LYS A 2 -19.99 5.01 -49.72
CA LYS A 2 -20.93 5.18 -48.59
C LYS A 2 -20.98 4.00 -47.60
N THR A 3 -20.92 2.75 -48.07
CA THR A 3 -20.99 1.55 -47.22
C THR A 3 -19.78 1.38 -46.31
N LYS A 4 -18.57 1.75 -46.78
CA LYS A 4 -17.34 1.67 -45.97
C LYS A 4 -17.35 2.71 -44.84
N ILE A 5 -17.91 3.90 -45.08
CA ILE A 5 -18.02 4.97 -44.07
C ILE A 5 -19.01 4.59 -42.97
N LEU A 6 -20.14 3.95 -43.31
CA LEU A 6 -21.10 3.43 -42.33
C LEU A 6 -20.52 2.30 -41.46
N VAL A 7 -19.75 1.38 -42.04
CA VAL A 7 -19.09 0.30 -41.31
C VAL A 7 -18.00 0.84 -40.37
N VAL A 8 -17.19 1.80 -40.84
CA VAL A 8 -16.18 2.47 -40.01
C VAL A 8 -16.83 3.28 -38.89
N GLY A 9 -17.91 4.02 -39.17
CA GLY A 9 -18.67 4.76 -38.16
C GLY A 9 -19.31 3.86 -37.10
N GLY A 10 -19.84 2.70 -37.51
CA GLY A 10 -20.37 1.69 -36.59
C GLY A 10 -19.29 1.07 -35.70
N LEU A 11 -18.12 0.77 -36.25
CA LEU A 11 -16.97 0.25 -35.49
C LEU A 11 -16.45 1.28 -34.48
N VAL A 12 -16.32 2.54 -34.88
CA VAL A 12 -15.88 3.62 -33.97
C VAL A 12 -16.88 3.79 -32.82
N MET A 13 -18.19 3.80 -33.10
CA MET A 13 -19.22 3.87 -32.05
C MET A 13 -19.19 2.65 -31.12
N ALA A 14 -19.03 1.43 -31.65
CA ALA A 14 -18.93 0.22 -30.84
C ALA A 14 -17.71 0.26 -29.90
N VAL A 15 -16.58 0.77 -30.40
CA VAL A 15 -15.36 0.99 -29.60
C VAL A 15 -15.63 2.02 -28.50
N VAL A 16 -16.19 3.18 -28.82
CA VAL A 16 -16.51 4.23 -27.84
C VAL A 16 -17.47 3.74 -26.76
N VAL A 17 -18.53 3.03 -27.14
CA VAL A 17 -19.50 2.46 -26.18
C VAL A 17 -18.83 1.40 -25.31
N SER A 18 -17.98 0.54 -25.87
CA SER A 18 -17.24 -0.47 -25.10
C SER A 18 -16.28 0.17 -24.10
N PHE A 19 -15.56 1.23 -24.50
CA PHE A 19 -14.71 2.01 -23.60
C PHE A 19 -15.51 2.69 -22.49
N TRP A 20 -16.68 3.25 -22.82
CA TRP A 20 -17.55 3.91 -21.85
C TRP A 20 -18.13 2.93 -20.83
N VAL A 21 -18.62 1.78 -21.29
CA VAL A 21 -19.12 0.69 -20.43
C VAL A 21 -17.99 0.14 -19.54
N TYR A 22 -16.80 -0.07 -20.11
CA TYR A 22 -15.63 -0.53 -19.35
C TYR A 22 -15.24 0.48 -18.27
N GLY A 23 -15.14 1.77 -18.61
CA GLY A 23 -14.82 2.85 -17.66
C GLY A 23 -15.84 2.93 -16.52
N ASN A 24 -17.13 2.91 -16.82
CA ASN A 24 -18.18 2.90 -15.80
C ASN A 24 -18.13 1.63 -14.93
N SER A 25 -17.82 0.48 -15.50
CA SER A 25 -17.65 -0.76 -14.72
C SER A 25 -16.44 -0.72 -13.80
N LEU A 26 -15.34 -0.08 -14.25
CA LEU A 26 -14.13 0.08 -13.45
C LEU A 26 -14.40 0.97 -12.25
N VAL A 27 -15.09 2.09 -12.44
CA VAL A 27 -15.47 2.99 -11.33
C VAL A 27 -16.44 2.29 -10.38
N ALA A 28 -17.54 1.73 -10.89
CA ALA A 28 -18.57 1.14 -10.04
C ALA A 28 -18.11 -0.09 -9.26
N VAL A 29 -17.34 -0.98 -9.89
CA VAL A 29 -16.77 -2.17 -9.23
C VAL A 29 -15.58 -1.76 -8.36
N GLY A 30 -14.71 -0.89 -8.88
CA GLY A 30 -13.53 -0.44 -8.16
C GLY A 30 -13.87 0.29 -6.87
N GLU A 31 -14.82 1.22 -6.90
CA GLU A 31 -15.32 1.91 -5.70
C GLU A 31 -15.92 0.91 -4.70
N ARG A 32 -16.77 -0.02 -5.15
CA ARG A 32 -17.41 -1.00 -4.28
C ARG A 32 -16.40 -1.92 -3.59
N GLU A 33 -15.47 -2.48 -4.36
CA GLU A 33 -14.52 -3.47 -3.87
C GLU A 33 -13.36 -2.85 -3.05
N SER A 34 -13.10 -1.55 -3.23
CA SER A 34 -12.11 -0.79 -2.44
C SER A 34 -12.70 -0.03 -1.25
N ARG A 35 -14.04 0.11 -1.14
CA ARG A 35 -14.71 0.90 -0.09
C ARG A 35 -14.21 0.58 1.32
N TRP A 36 -13.97 -0.69 1.61
CA TRP A 36 -13.53 -1.12 2.94
C TRP A 36 -12.19 -0.50 3.35
N ILE A 37 -11.26 -0.26 2.41
CA ILE A 37 -9.97 0.36 2.70
C ILE A 37 -10.00 1.88 2.48
N VAL A 38 -10.72 2.35 1.47
CA VAL A 38 -10.78 3.78 1.10
C VAL A 38 -11.63 4.59 2.08
N GLN A 39 -12.69 4.00 2.63
CA GLN A 39 -13.69 4.72 3.43
C GLN A 39 -13.84 4.12 4.83
N ASP A 40 -14.02 2.80 4.93
CA ASP A 40 -14.56 2.20 6.18
C ASP A 40 -13.51 2.07 7.30
N MET A 41 -12.21 2.00 6.99
CA MET A 41 -11.18 1.81 8.01
C MET A 41 -10.84 3.08 8.80
N TRP A 42 -10.61 4.21 8.11
CA TRP A 42 -10.16 5.46 8.73
C TRP A 42 -10.82 6.73 8.16
N GLY A 43 -11.76 6.58 7.22
CA GLY A 43 -12.27 7.68 6.39
C GLY A 43 -11.38 7.94 5.18
N SER A 44 -11.88 8.73 4.21
CA SER A 44 -11.21 8.98 2.92
C SER A 44 -10.27 10.19 2.92
N SER A 45 -10.14 10.91 4.04
CA SER A 45 -9.41 12.17 4.10
C SER A 45 -7.91 12.06 3.82
N PHE A 46 -7.32 10.86 3.93
CA PHE A 46 -5.89 10.64 3.77
C PHE A 46 -5.38 10.73 2.32
N PHE A 47 -6.26 10.62 1.31
CA PHE A 47 -5.85 10.79 -0.11
C PHE A 47 -5.59 12.25 -0.51
N GLY A 48 -6.06 13.21 0.29
CA GLY A 48 -5.97 14.65 -0.02
C GLY A 48 -5.43 15.54 1.08
N SER A 49 -5.05 14.95 2.20
CA SER A 49 -4.44 15.65 3.31
C SER A 49 -2.95 15.44 3.26
N ARG A 50 -2.17 16.51 3.43
CA ARG A 50 -0.73 16.44 3.71
C ARG A 50 -0.54 16.88 5.15
N ALA A 51 0.30 16.15 5.90
CA ALA A 51 0.72 16.63 7.21
C ALA A 51 1.45 17.96 7.04
N GLU A 52 1.28 18.88 7.99
CA GLU A 52 2.00 20.16 7.98
C GLU A 52 3.53 19.97 8.00
N LYS A 53 4.00 18.88 8.65
CA LYS A 53 5.40 18.45 8.59
C LYS A 53 5.58 16.99 9.02
N LEU A 54 6.20 16.19 8.16
CA LEU A 54 6.77 14.88 8.55
C LEU A 54 8.15 15.09 9.18
N GLU A 55 8.41 14.37 10.27
CA GLU A 55 9.75 14.27 10.81
C GLU A 55 10.64 13.45 9.85
N GLU A 56 11.96 13.65 9.94
CA GLU A 56 12.90 12.99 9.04
C GLU A 56 12.80 11.45 9.14
N HIS A 57 12.63 10.92 10.34
CA HIS A 57 12.54 9.47 10.57
C HIS A 57 11.23 8.87 10.02
N GLU A 58 10.14 9.63 10.04
CA GLU A 58 8.85 9.27 9.41
C GLU A 58 9.00 9.26 7.89
N ARG A 59 9.57 10.34 7.32
CA ARG A 59 9.84 10.45 5.88
C ARG A 59 10.70 9.28 5.38
N MET A 60 11.78 8.97 6.08
CA MET A 60 12.70 7.88 5.71
C MET A 60 12.01 6.51 5.80
N ASN A 61 11.14 6.31 6.78
CA ASN A 61 10.33 5.10 6.86
C ASN A 61 9.41 4.95 5.65
N LEU A 62 8.71 6.01 5.23
CA LEU A 62 7.87 5.99 4.04
C LEU A 62 8.69 5.73 2.75
N ILE A 63 9.84 6.39 2.61
CA ILE A 63 10.74 6.18 1.46
C ILE A 63 11.21 4.72 1.39
N SER A 64 11.48 4.08 2.54
CA SER A 64 11.90 2.68 2.59
C SER A 64 10.86 1.70 2.04
N LEU A 65 9.59 2.09 1.94
CA LEU A 65 8.53 1.25 1.39
C LEU A 65 8.53 1.19 -0.15
N ARG A 66 9.35 2.01 -0.83
CA ARG A 66 9.42 2.10 -2.29
C ARG A 66 10.39 1.09 -2.88
N GLU A 67 10.13 0.63 -4.11
CA GLU A 67 11.10 -0.20 -4.85
C GLU A 67 12.41 0.57 -5.07
N GLY A 68 13.55 -0.12 -4.97
CA GLY A 68 14.88 0.49 -5.07
C GLY A 68 15.37 1.16 -3.77
N SER A 69 14.64 1.00 -2.66
CA SER A 69 15.08 1.39 -1.32
C SER A 69 16.47 0.84 -0.94
N SER A 70 16.85 -0.35 -1.43
CA SER A 70 18.18 -0.93 -1.21
C SER A 70 19.30 -0.26 -1.98
N GLU A 71 18.98 0.59 -2.94
CA GLU A 71 19.94 1.34 -3.76
C GLU A 71 19.95 2.83 -3.37
N ASN A 72 19.02 3.26 -2.51
CA ASN A 72 18.89 4.64 -2.07
C ASN A 72 19.95 4.98 -1.01
N GLN A 73 21.03 5.63 -1.44
CA GLN A 73 22.15 6.01 -0.58
C GLN A 73 21.78 6.96 0.56
N GLU A 74 20.84 7.89 0.35
CA GLU A 74 20.37 8.80 1.40
C GLU A 74 19.71 8.01 2.54
N LEU A 75 18.81 7.09 2.18
CA LEU A 75 18.12 6.22 3.11
C LEU A 75 19.09 5.29 3.86
N ILE A 76 20.02 4.65 3.14
CA ILE A 76 21.02 3.76 3.73
C ILE A 76 21.88 4.53 4.74
N ASN A 77 22.42 5.69 4.34
CA ASN A 77 23.24 6.52 5.22
C ASN A 77 22.46 7.00 6.45
N TYR A 78 21.20 7.36 6.25
CA TYR A 78 20.32 7.76 7.35
C TYR A 78 20.16 6.65 8.38
N VAL A 79 19.79 5.44 7.95
CA VAL A 79 19.58 4.28 8.83
C VAL A 79 20.88 3.89 9.54
N LEU A 80 22.02 3.90 8.84
CA LEU A 80 23.31 3.58 9.44
C LEU A 80 23.74 4.60 10.50
N LYS A 81 23.49 5.89 10.26
CA LYS A 81 23.81 6.97 11.20
C LYS A 81 22.86 7.00 12.41
N ASN A 82 21.62 6.57 12.25
CA ASN A 82 20.58 6.61 13.29
C ASN A 82 20.32 5.24 13.94
N LYS A 83 21.27 4.30 13.88
CA LYS A 83 21.19 3.04 14.63
C LYS A 83 20.85 3.31 16.09
N CYS A 84 19.93 2.51 16.62
CA CYS A 84 19.33 2.74 17.93
C CYS A 84 18.94 1.40 18.56
N ALA A 85 18.71 1.43 19.88
CA ALA A 85 18.25 0.26 20.64
C ALA A 85 17.29 0.65 21.78
N ASP A 86 16.76 1.88 21.78
CA ASP A 86 15.80 2.36 22.75
C ASP A 86 14.35 1.97 22.37
N TYR A 87 13.40 2.29 23.24
CA TYR A 87 11.97 1.96 23.11
C TYR A 87 11.15 3.10 22.48
N SER A 88 11.79 4.02 21.73
CA SER A 88 11.12 5.15 21.10
C SER A 88 10.46 4.78 19.76
N VAL A 89 9.43 5.54 19.39
CA VAL A 89 8.80 5.48 18.05
C VAL A 89 9.83 5.76 16.95
N LYS A 90 10.74 6.72 17.17
CA LYS A 90 11.85 6.99 16.25
C LYS A 90 12.65 5.71 16.00
N CYS A 91 13.04 5.00 17.05
CA CYS A 91 13.85 3.80 16.89
C CYS A 91 13.11 2.69 16.15
N TYR A 92 11.84 2.47 16.50
CA TYR A 92 10.96 1.56 15.78
C TYR A 92 10.91 1.85 14.26
N LEU A 93 10.73 3.13 13.88
CA LEU A 93 10.65 3.53 12.47
C LEU A 93 11.99 3.38 11.74
N VAL A 94 13.12 3.70 12.39
CA VAL A 94 14.47 3.49 11.83
C VAL A 94 14.74 2.00 11.60
N MET A 95 14.45 1.14 12.59
CA MET A 95 14.64 -0.31 12.46
C MET A 95 13.71 -0.92 11.40
N THR A 96 12.48 -0.43 11.30
CA THR A 96 11.54 -0.84 10.24
C THR A 96 12.05 -0.42 8.87
N ALA A 97 12.61 0.80 8.74
CA ALA A 97 13.23 1.25 7.49
C ALA A 97 14.44 0.39 7.09
N ALA A 98 15.31 0.06 8.05
CA ALA A 98 16.42 -0.87 7.85
C ALA A 98 15.94 -2.23 7.33
N SER A 99 14.85 -2.73 7.91
CA SER A 99 14.27 -4.02 7.55
C SER A 99 13.69 -4.02 6.13
N ASN A 100 13.08 -2.92 5.71
CA ASN A 100 12.57 -2.75 4.35
C ASN A 100 13.69 -2.72 3.30
N ILE A 101 14.84 -2.11 3.63
CA ILE A 101 16.06 -2.14 2.78
C ILE A 101 16.52 -3.58 2.57
N LEU A 102 16.60 -4.37 3.65
CA LEU A 102 17.01 -5.77 3.59
C LEU A 102 16.06 -6.61 2.72
N ILE A 103 14.74 -6.44 2.88
CA ILE A 103 13.74 -7.14 2.05
C ILE A 103 13.85 -6.75 0.59
N ASP A 104 14.11 -5.48 0.30
CA ASP A 104 14.28 -5.02 -1.08
C ASP A 104 15.52 -5.63 -1.74
N ALA A 105 16.60 -5.78 -0.97
CA ALA A 105 17.83 -6.47 -1.37
C ALA A 105 17.68 -8.01 -1.46
N GLY A 106 16.52 -8.57 -1.09
CA GLY A 106 16.27 -10.02 -1.09
C GLY A 106 16.69 -10.75 0.19
N GLU A 107 17.16 -10.04 1.22
CA GLU A 107 17.49 -10.58 2.54
C GLU A 107 16.25 -10.73 3.43
N TYR A 108 15.31 -11.56 2.98
CA TYR A 108 13.98 -11.70 3.57
C TYR A 108 13.96 -12.09 5.05
N ASP A 109 14.76 -13.08 5.47
CA ASP A 109 14.77 -13.57 6.85
C ASP A 109 15.35 -12.54 7.83
N SER A 110 16.39 -11.82 7.41
CA SER A 110 16.99 -10.74 8.19
C SER A 110 16.03 -9.56 8.30
N GLY A 111 15.41 -9.14 7.19
CA GLY A 111 14.41 -8.09 7.21
C GLY A 111 13.19 -8.43 8.08
N LEU A 112 12.64 -9.64 7.96
CA LEU A 112 11.48 -10.04 8.77
C LEU A 112 11.80 -10.09 10.27
N ARG A 113 12.98 -10.62 10.65
CA ARG A 113 13.43 -10.60 12.05
C ARG A 113 13.57 -9.17 12.57
N GLY A 114 14.17 -8.28 11.79
CA GLY A 114 14.31 -6.86 12.12
C GLY A 114 12.96 -6.17 12.35
N MET A 115 11.94 -6.47 11.54
CA MET A 115 10.59 -5.91 11.72
C MET A 115 9.91 -6.37 13.00
N VAL A 116 10.04 -7.66 13.31
CA VAL A 116 9.46 -8.24 14.53
C VAL A 116 10.15 -7.64 15.76
N GLU A 117 11.47 -7.49 15.71
CA GLU A 117 12.22 -6.82 16.77
C GLU A 117 11.79 -5.35 16.93
N ALA A 118 11.64 -4.62 15.82
CA ALA A 118 11.26 -3.21 15.83
C ALA A 118 9.91 -2.99 16.52
N ILE A 119 8.87 -3.75 16.14
CA ILE A 119 7.52 -3.57 16.72
C ILE A 119 7.45 -4.01 18.19
N ASN A 120 8.27 -4.98 18.60
CA ASN A 120 8.32 -5.44 19.99
C ASN A 120 9.01 -4.43 20.93
N ARG A 121 9.71 -3.43 20.39
CA ARG A 121 10.35 -2.35 21.17
C ARG A 121 9.40 -1.19 21.49
N VAL A 122 8.19 -1.19 20.95
CA VAL A 122 7.20 -0.15 21.26
C VAL A 122 6.00 -0.77 21.95
N ASN A 123 5.42 -0.05 22.91
CA ASN A 123 4.24 -0.53 23.60
C ASN A 123 3.03 -0.47 22.65
N ALA A 124 2.50 -1.64 22.27
CA ALA A 124 1.49 -1.76 21.22
C ALA A 124 0.10 -1.22 21.62
N GLY A 125 -0.12 -0.89 22.90
CA GLY A 125 -1.42 -0.43 23.40
C GLY A 125 -1.85 0.96 22.90
N ASP A 126 -0.88 1.86 22.67
CA ASP A 126 -1.16 3.28 22.39
C ASP A 126 -0.70 3.74 20.99
N LEU A 127 0.10 2.93 20.29
CA LEU A 127 0.66 3.26 18.97
C LEU A 127 -0.17 2.63 17.84
N CYS A 128 -0.39 3.37 16.74
CA CYS A 128 -0.89 2.76 15.51
C CYS A 128 0.21 1.95 14.81
N PRO A 129 0.06 0.62 14.59
CA PRO A 129 1.12 -0.22 14.03
C PRO A 129 1.21 -0.16 12.48
N ILE A 130 0.80 0.97 11.87
CA ILE A 130 0.69 1.11 10.41
C ILE A 130 2.03 0.89 9.70
N ALA A 131 3.15 1.40 10.24
CA ALA A 131 4.46 1.21 9.61
C ALA A 131 4.91 -0.27 9.61
N HIS A 132 4.52 -1.04 10.64
CA HIS A 132 4.79 -2.47 10.72
C HIS A 132 3.93 -3.23 9.71
N GLU A 133 2.64 -2.91 9.64
CA GLU A 133 1.73 -3.51 8.66
C GLU A 133 2.18 -3.20 7.22
N SER A 134 2.53 -1.96 6.90
CA SER A 134 3.07 -1.58 5.59
C SER A 134 4.34 -2.37 5.23
N ALA A 135 5.25 -2.52 6.18
CA ALA A 135 6.49 -3.26 5.99
C ALA A 135 6.22 -4.77 5.73
N ILE A 136 5.26 -5.35 6.44
CA ILE A 136 4.82 -6.74 6.21
C ILE A 136 4.12 -6.87 4.85
N LEU A 137 3.30 -5.91 4.42
CA LEU A 137 2.68 -5.94 3.08
C LEU A 137 3.73 -5.85 1.98
N ARG A 138 4.74 -4.99 2.15
CA ARG A 138 5.89 -4.91 1.24
C ARG A 138 6.62 -6.26 1.14
N TYR A 139 6.88 -6.91 2.27
CA TYR A 139 7.41 -8.27 2.28
C TYR A 139 6.53 -9.24 1.48
N LYS A 140 5.20 -9.22 1.69
CA LYS A 140 4.27 -10.08 0.94
C LYS A 140 4.28 -9.81 -0.56
N LEU A 141 4.38 -8.55 -0.98
CA LEU A 141 4.53 -8.17 -2.39
C LEU A 141 5.80 -8.76 -3.00
N LYS A 142 6.96 -8.63 -2.32
CA LYS A 142 8.23 -9.23 -2.77
C LYS A 142 8.16 -10.75 -2.85
N ILE A 143 7.50 -11.40 -1.89
CA ILE A 143 7.29 -12.85 -1.93
C ILE A 143 6.31 -13.26 -3.03
N ALA A 144 5.33 -12.43 -3.36
CA ALA A 144 4.41 -12.70 -4.46
C ALA A 144 5.12 -12.58 -5.82
N SER A 145 6.03 -11.62 -6.00
CA SER A 145 6.75 -11.41 -7.27
C SER A 145 7.72 -12.54 -7.62
N THR A 146 8.14 -13.37 -6.65
CA THR A 146 8.98 -14.56 -6.90
C THR A 146 8.17 -15.82 -7.23
N LYS A 147 6.83 -15.74 -7.19
CA LYS A 147 5.94 -16.88 -7.44
C LYS A 147 5.40 -16.87 -8.87
N ASN A 148 4.97 -18.05 -9.34
CA ASN A 148 4.15 -18.11 -10.55
C ASN A 148 2.81 -17.38 -10.35
N VAL A 149 2.21 -16.94 -11.46
CA VAL A 149 0.97 -16.13 -11.48
C VAL A 149 -0.13 -16.70 -10.58
N ARG A 150 -0.46 -17.99 -10.72
CA ARG A 150 -1.54 -18.62 -9.93
C ARG A 150 -1.24 -18.60 -8.43
N SER A 151 0.02 -18.81 -8.04
CA SER A 151 0.43 -18.82 -6.64
C SER A 151 0.50 -17.42 -6.05
N ALA A 152 0.97 -16.43 -6.82
CA ALA A 152 0.94 -15.02 -6.45
C ALA A 152 -0.50 -14.53 -6.26
N GLN A 153 -1.40 -14.92 -7.16
CA GLN A 153 -2.82 -14.59 -7.09
C GLN A 153 -3.47 -15.13 -5.81
N ARG A 154 -3.30 -16.43 -5.53
CA ARG A 154 -3.85 -17.06 -4.32
C ARG A 154 -3.31 -16.42 -3.04
N LEU A 155 -2.00 -16.12 -3.00
CA LEU A 155 -1.40 -15.43 -1.87
C LEU A 155 -2.03 -14.05 -1.66
N SER A 156 -2.19 -13.29 -2.74
CA SER A 156 -2.70 -11.91 -2.70
C SER A 156 -4.17 -11.87 -2.26
N VAL A 157 -5.01 -12.76 -2.77
CA VAL A 157 -6.40 -12.92 -2.32
C VAL A 157 -6.46 -13.21 -0.81
N ASN A 158 -5.68 -14.18 -0.34
CA ASN A 158 -5.65 -14.53 1.09
C ASN A 158 -5.19 -13.36 1.97
N VAL A 159 -4.23 -12.56 1.49
CA VAL A 159 -3.76 -11.36 2.20
C VAL A 159 -4.89 -10.33 2.28
N LEU A 160 -5.56 -10.02 1.18
CA LEU A 160 -6.66 -9.05 1.12
C LEU A 160 -7.84 -9.47 1.99
N GLU A 161 -8.26 -10.73 1.93
CA GLU A 161 -9.35 -11.26 2.75
C GLU A 161 -9.04 -11.12 4.24
N ARG A 162 -7.81 -11.45 4.64
CA ARG A 162 -7.36 -11.30 6.03
C ARG A 162 -7.37 -9.85 6.49
N ILE A 163 -6.86 -8.92 5.67
CA ILE A 163 -6.87 -7.49 6.00
C ILE A 163 -8.31 -7.00 6.14
N LYS A 164 -9.18 -7.32 5.19
CA LYS A 164 -10.59 -6.89 5.19
C LYS A 164 -11.32 -7.36 6.45
N LEU A 165 -11.12 -8.63 6.84
CA LEU A 165 -11.73 -9.22 8.03
C LEU A 165 -11.17 -8.64 9.33
N ASN A 166 -9.85 -8.56 9.46
CA ASN A 166 -9.19 -8.25 10.74
C ASN A 166 -8.85 -6.76 10.93
N GLY A 167 -9.02 -5.94 9.90
CA GLY A 167 -8.55 -4.56 9.91
C GLY A 167 -7.04 -4.40 9.73
N GLY A 168 -6.35 -5.43 9.25
CA GLY A 168 -4.91 -5.47 9.04
C GLY A 168 -4.44 -6.92 8.85
N PHE A 169 -3.21 -7.14 8.40
CA PHE A 169 -2.72 -8.47 8.10
C PHE A 169 -2.22 -9.20 9.35
N ILE A 170 -1.46 -8.53 10.23
CA ILE A 170 -0.99 -9.09 11.51
C ILE A 170 -1.65 -8.39 12.70
N LYS A 171 -1.73 -7.07 12.68
CA LYS A 171 -2.26 -6.19 13.71
C LYS A 171 -3.52 -5.51 13.22
N ASN A 172 -4.47 -5.26 14.12
CA ASN A 172 -5.67 -4.51 13.80
C ASN A 172 -5.34 -3.01 13.70
N LEU A 173 -5.67 -2.40 12.57
CA LEU A 173 -5.53 -0.95 12.33
C LEU A 173 -6.86 -0.19 12.50
N LYS A 174 -7.97 -0.87 12.77
CA LYS A 174 -9.28 -0.26 13.11
C LYS A 174 -9.31 0.11 14.60
N THR A 175 -8.37 0.95 15.02
CA THR A 175 -8.22 1.41 16.42
C THR A 175 -8.32 2.93 16.49
N GLY A 176 -8.68 3.46 17.67
CA GLY A 176 -8.72 4.91 17.88
C GLY A 176 -7.38 5.61 17.65
N SER A 177 -6.27 4.97 18.02
CA SER A 177 -4.91 5.47 17.78
C SER A 177 -4.61 5.59 16.28
N CYS A 178 -5.03 4.63 15.46
CA CYS A 178 -4.88 4.70 14.02
C CYS A 178 -5.80 5.75 13.39
N THR A 179 -7.04 5.90 13.87
CA THR A 179 -7.93 6.97 13.39
C THR A 179 -7.38 8.36 13.70
N SER A 180 -6.73 8.58 14.85
CA SER A 180 -6.05 9.85 15.15
C SER A 180 -4.85 10.06 14.23
N LEU A 181 -3.99 9.06 14.10
CA LEU A 181 -2.79 9.14 13.26
C LEU A 181 -3.15 9.37 11.78
N ALA A 182 -4.27 8.83 11.28
CA ALA A 182 -4.71 9.05 9.91
C ALA A 182 -5.06 10.52 9.60
N LYS A 183 -5.43 11.30 10.63
CA LYS A 183 -5.68 12.74 10.51
C LYS A 183 -4.38 13.53 10.63
N GLU A 184 -3.49 13.11 11.54
CA GLU A 184 -2.25 13.83 11.86
C GLU A 184 -1.15 13.59 10.82
N LYS A 185 -1.04 12.36 10.33
CA LYS A 185 0.04 11.84 9.45
C LYS A 185 -0.55 10.96 8.33
N PRO A 186 -1.40 11.53 7.46
CA PRO A 186 -2.13 10.81 6.41
C PRO A 186 -1.23 10.00 5.46
N GLU A 187 0.04 10.40 5.29
CA GLU A 187 0.99 9.77 4.38
C GLU A 187 1.26 8.29 4.68
N PHE A 188 1.21 7.89 5.96
CA PHE A 188 1.35 6.46 6.32
C PHE A 188 0.20 5.61 5.80
N PHE A 189 -1.02 6.16 5.83
CA PHE A 189 -2.24 5.47 5.41
C PHE A 189 -2.39 5.49 3.90
N TYR A 190 -1.96 6.59 3.26
CA TYR A 190 -1.80 6.67 1.83
C TYR A 190 -0.85 5.58 1.32
N GLU A 191 0.39 5.50 1.84
CA GLU A 191 1.36 4.50 1.39
C GLU A 191 0.89 3.06 1.67
N TYR A 192 0.27 2.81 2.82
CA TYR A 192 -0.35 1.50 3.11
C TYR A 192 -1.45 1.14 2.11
N THR A 193 -2.29 2.08 1.74
CA THR A 193 -3.38 1.87 0.78
C THR A 193 -2.84 1.64 -0.63
N MET A 194 -1.74 2.31 -1.01
CA MET A 194 -1.04 2.05 -2.28
C MET A 194 -0.40 0.67 -2.31
N LEU A 195 0.14 0.17 -1.19
CA LEU A 195 0.60 -1.22 -1.09
C LEU A 195 -0.56 -2.20 -1.26
N ILE A 196 -1.72 -1.92 -0.68
CA ILE A 196 -2.93 -2.73 -0.89
C ILE A 196 -3.35 -2.73 -2.36
N ALA A 197 -3.33 -1.58 -3.03
CA ALA A 197 -3.67 -1.51 -4.47
C ALA A 197 -2.77 -2.42 -5.31
N ARG A 198 -1.47 -2.46 -5.04
CA ARG A 198 -0.54 -3.39 -5.70
C ARG A 198 -0.86 -4.86 -5.41
N ILE A 199 -1.30 -5.19 -4.19
CA ILE A 199 -1.76 -6.55 -3.85
C ILE A 199 -3.06 -6.88 -4.60
N MET A 200 -3.97 -5.91 -4.72
CA MET A 200 -5.21 -6.06 -5.49
C MET A 200 -4.95 -6.32 -6.98
N GLU A 201 -3.95 -5.67 -7.57
CA GLU A 201 -3.51 -5.95 -8.94
C GLU A 201 -3.06 -7.41 -9.11
N LEU A 202 -2.25 -7.93 -8.17
CA LEU A 202 -1.79 -9.32 -8.18
C LEU A 202 -2.92 -10.33 -7.93
N ALA A 203 -3.96 -9.95 -7.18
CA ALA A 203 -5.11 -10.81 -6.88
C ALA A 203 -6.01 -11.07 -8.10
N GLY A 204 -5.97 -10.22 -9.13
CA GLY A 204 -6.73 -10.42 -10.36
C GLY A 204 -8.24 -10.18 -10.20
N GLY A 205 -8.99 -10.33 -11.30
CA GLY A 205 -10.46 -10.19 -11.29
C GLY A 205 -10.92 -8.78 -10.92
N ASP A 206 -11.95 -8.69 -10.09
CA ASP A 206 -12.51 -7.39 -9.67
C ASP A 206 -11.56 -6.59 -8.77
N PHE A 207 -10.60 -7.25 -8.11
CA PHE A 207 -9.56 -6.56 -7.36
C PHE A 207 -8.68 -5.67 -8.25
N VAL A 208 -8.42 -6.05 -9.50
CA VAL A 208 -7.64 -5.19 -10.42
C VAL A 208 -8.34 -3.85 -10.64
N LYS A 209 -9.67 -3.85 -10.76
CA LYS A 209 -10.46 -2.62 -10.89
C LYS A 209 -10.41 -1.80 -9.60
N ALA A 210 -10.45 -2.45 -8.45
CA ALA A 210 -10.32 -1.81 -7.13
C ALA A 210 -8.95 -1.14 -6.95
N GLY A 211 -7.87 -1.84 -7.30
CA GLY A 211 -6.51 -1.30 -7.26
C GLY A 211 -6.34 -0.12 -8.22
N ALA A 212 -6.85 -0.24 -9.45
CA ALA A 212 -6.83 0.85 -10.42
C ALA A 212 -7.61 2.08 -9.92
N TYR A 213 -8.79 1.88 -9.33
CA TYR A 213 -9.59 2.96 -8.74
C TYR A 213 -8.85 3.67 -7.59
N ILE A 214 -8.22 2.94 -6.68
CA ILE A 214 -7.38 3.52 -5.63
C ILE A 214 -6.25 4.36 -6.24
N SER A 215 -5.56 3.84 -7.25
CA SER A 215 -4.48 4.55 -7.94
C SER A 215 -4.97 5.81 -8.66
N THR A 216 -6.21 5.84 -9.17
CA THR A 216 -6.78 7.08 -9.73
C THR A 216 -7.05 8.13 -8.66
N LEU A 217 -7.58 7.74 -7.49
CA LEU A 217 -7.79 8.65 -6.37
C LEU A 217 -6.48 9.32 -5.90
N ALA A 218 -5.38 8.57 -5.97
CA ALA A 218 -4.05 9.08 -5.64
C ALA A 218 -3.52 10.11 -6.65
N ASN A 219 -3.84 9.96 -7.93
CA ASN A 219 -3.34 10.83 -9.00
C ASN A 219 -4.16 12.12 -9.18
N ASP A 220 -5.46 12.10 -8.86
CA ASP A 220 -6.35 13.26 -9.00
C ASP A 220 -6.06 14.39 -7.99
N GLN A 221 -5.08 14.21 -7.10
CA GLN A 221 -4.69 15.17 -6.06
C GLN A 221 -3.21 15.61 -6.14
N GLY A 222 -2.57 15.33 -7.28
CA GLY A 222 -1.20 15.73 -7.63
C GLY A 222 -1.10 17.12 -8.24
#